data_AF-G0N0G9-F1
#
_entry.id   AF-G0N0G9-F1
#
_cell.length_a   1.000
_cell.length_b   1.000
_cell.length_c   1.000
_cell.angle_alpha   90.00
_cell.angle_beta   90.00
_cell.angle_gamma   90.00
#
_symmetry.space_group_name_H-M   'P 1'
#
loop_
_entity.id
_entity.type
_entity.pdbx_description
1 polymer ?
#
loop_
_entity_poly.entity_id
_entity_poly.type
_entity_poly.pdbx_seq_one_letter_code
_entity_poly.pdbx_strand_id
1 'polypeptide(L)'
;MPQSSTNPLLNLPDDEIIRKLREMNLEEICKELVESIEIKGDFMPVSIGSDIAVSIKIGSKSIQLTYYRERNMYWGWGAYGRKSKLTEPQSVLVEVTNFKDHSEDTTFELGRRDFTMKGWLEQLQDIFSYPKIDCIWFFHSSFEFDIDDIKEVFENTAEMKIGDTGCHVFNQMILRKFLPCEKLSIKASNFPNSTIPEGILVQHFDKLQVGHFCDESSRHHHTSFYLFQF
;
A
#
# COMPACT_ATOMS: atom_id res chain seq x y z
N MET A 1 -17.09 -1.39 37.96
CA MET A 1 -15.67 -1.02 37.88
C MET A 1 -15.13 -1.62 36.59
N PRO A 2 -14.66 -0.83 35.62
CA PRO A 2 -14.02 -1.40 34.44
C PRO A 2 -12.63 -1.90 34.85
N GLN A 3 -12.35 -3.18 34.55
CA GLN A 3 -11.00 -3.73 34.68
C GLN A 3 -10.11 -3.00 33.68
N SER A 4 -9.12 -2.28 34.20
CA SER A 4 -7.97 -1.81 33.45
C SER A 4 -7.31 -3.03 32.79
N SER A 5 -7.44 -3.16 31.48
CA SER A 5 -6.65 -4.08 30.66
C SER A 5 -5.18 -3.65 30.78
N THR A 6 -4.44 -4.29 31.68
CA THR A 6 -3.00 -4.07 31.85
C THR A 6 -2.29 -4.87 30.77
N ASN A 7 -1.92 -4.15 29.72
CA ASN A 7 -1.36 -4.71 28.51
C ASN A 7 0.13 -5.08 28.70
N PRO A 8 0.55 -6.34 28.52
CA PRO A 8 1.92 -6.74 28.83
C PRO A 8 2.95 -6.17 27.85
N LEU A 9 2.61 -5.94 26.59
CA LEU A 9 3.57 -5.51 25.55
C LEU A 9 3.88 -4.03 25.57
N LEU A 10 2.90 -3.18 25.88
CA LEU A 10 3.08 -1.73 25.98
C LEU A 10 3.92 -1.31 27.19
N ASN A 11 4.25 -2.25 28.08
CA ASN A 11 5.10 -2.03 29.25
C ASN A 11 6.48 -2.70 29.12
N LEU A 12 6.77 -3.33 27.98
CA LEU A 12 8.09 -3.93 27.75
C LEU A 12 9.07 -2.88 27.21
N PRO A 13 10.38 -3.00 27.53
CA PRO A 13 11.41 -2.25 26.86
C PRO A 13 11.38 -2.52 25.34
N ASP A 14 11.68 -1.51 24.53
CA ASP A 14 11.60 -1.59 23.05
C ASP A 14 12.38 -2.78 22.48
N ASP A 15 13.56 -3.08 23.02
CA ASP A 15 14.39 -4.23 22.63
C ASP A 15 13.67 -5.57 22.79
N GLU A 16 12.80 -5.67 23.80
CA GLU A 16 12.04 -6.87 24.13
C GLU A 16 10.76 -7.00 23.30
N ILE A 17 10.14 -5.88 22.92
CA ILE A 17 9.07 -5.82 21.93
C ILE A 17 9.59 -6.27 20.57
N ILE A 18 10.73 -5.74 20.12
CA ILE A 18 11.36 -6.09 18.84
C ILE A 18 11.77 -7.57 18.83
N ARG A 19 12.33 -8.07 19.93
CA ARG A 19 12.67 -9.49 20.07
C ARG A 19 11.43 -10.38 19.97
N LYS A 20 10.34 -10.04 20.65
CA LYS A 20 9.07 -10.76 20.54
C LYS A 20 8.48 -10.72 19.13
N LEU A 21 8.44 -9.55 18.50
CA LEU A 21 7.97 -9.39 17.12
C LEU A 21 8.78 -10.22 16.11
N ARG A 22 10.09 -10.41 16.35
CA ARG A 22 10.94 -11.28 15.52
C ARG A 22 10.70 -12.76 15.75
N GLU A 23 10.34 -13.16 16.96
CA GLU A 23 10.06 -14.56 17.32
C GLU A 23 8.64 -14.99 16.98
N MET A 24 7.73 -14.04 16.77
CA MET A 24 6.31 -14.30 16.51
C MET A 24 6.01 -14.58 15.03
N ASN A 25 5.09 -15.52 14.81
CA ASN A 25 4.47 -15.67 13.49
C ASN A 25 3.49 -14.49 13.22
N LEU A 26 3.07 -14.27 11.97
CA LEU A 26 2.26 -13.10 11.60
C LEU A 26 0.92 -13.11 12.36
N GLU A 27 0.34 -14.29 12.55
CA GLU A 27 -0.86 -14.46 13.37
C GLU A 27 -0.61 -14.02 14.81
N GLU A 28 0.54 -14.33 15.42
CA GLU A 28 0.90 -13.92 16.78
C GLU A 28 1.22 -12.43 16.88
N ILE A 29 2.00 -11.87 15.94
CA ILE A 29 2.28 -10.42 15.87
C ILE A 29 0.97 -9.64 15.81
N CYS A 30 0.10 -10.08 14.92
CA CYS A 30 -1.14 -9.38 14.63
C CYS A 30 -2.20 -9.64 15.69
N LYS A 31 -2.29 -10.85 16.24
CA LYS A 31 -3.17 -11.17 17.37
C LYS A 31 -2.76 -10.39 18.61
N GLU A 32 -1.47 -10.33 18.94
CA GLU A 32 -1.02 -9.52 20.08
C GLU A 32 -1.25 -8.02 19.83
N LEU A 33 -1.03 -7.49 18.61
CA LEU A 33 -1.35 -6.09 18.27
C LEU A 33 -2.86 -5.78 18.33
N VAL A 34 -3.71 -6.72 17.92
CA VAL A 34 -5.17 -6.57 17.91
C VAL A 34 -5.76 -6.74 19.32
N GLU A 35 -5.32 -7.76 20.06
CA GLU A 35 -5.72 -8.02 21.46
C GLU A 35 -5.25 -6.92 22.41
N SER A 36 -4.11 -6.29 22.11
CA SER A 36 -3.56 -5.20 22.91
C SER A 36 -4.37 -3.90 22.76
N ILE A 37 -5.01 -3.63 21.62
CA ILE A 37 -5.47 -2.26 21.32
C ILE A 37 -6.91 -2.17 20.76
N GLU A 38 -7.68 -3.27 20.61
CA GLU A 38 -9.01 -3.23 19.93
C GLU A 38 -8.93 -2.47 18.58
N ILE A 39 -7.83 -2.66 17.84
CA ILE A 39 -7.53 -1.83 16.68
C ILE A 39 -8.45 -2.16 15.52
N LYS A 40 -9.08 -1.12 14.99
CA LYS A 40 -9.62 -1.09 13.64
C LYS A 40 -8.69 -0.24 12.78
N GLY A 41 -8.36 -0.73 11.59
CA GLY A 41 -7.68 0.09 10.59
C GLY A 41 -8.51 1.32 10.25
N ASP A 42 -7.85 2.46 10.07
CA ASP A 42 -8.52 3.71 9.65
C ASP A 42 -8.45 3.89 8.13
N PHE A 43 -7.31 3.49 7.55
CA PHE A 43 -6.96 3.73 6.16
C PHE A 43 -5.90 2.72 5.69
N MET A 44 -6.14 2.08 4.55
CA MET A 44 -5.27 1.07 3.94
C MET A 44 -4.99 1.34 2.45
N PRO A 45 -4.02 2.20 2.12
CA PRO A 45 -3.60 2.42 0.74
C PRO A 45 -2.57 1.38 0.28
N VAL A 46 -2.55 1.14 -1.02
CA VAL A 46 -1.55 0.32 -1.71
C VAL A 46 -0.76 1.19 -2.67
N SER A 47 0.56 1.17 -2.55
CA SER A 47 1.49 1.87 -3.43
C SER A 47 2.20 0.84 -4.31
N ILE A 48 2.25 1.07 -5.61
CA ILE A 48 2.84 0.19 -6.61
C ILE A 48 3.87 0.97 -7.40
N GLY A 49 5.14 0.67 -7.18
CA GLY A 49 6.29 1.27 -7.87
C GLY A 49 7.24 0.20 -8.36
N SER A 50 8.52 0.28 -7.99
CA SER A 50 9.49 -0.82 -8.16
C SER A 50 9.24 -1.97 -7.18
N ASP A 51 8.54 -1.69 -6.10
CA ASP A 51 8.05 -2.63 -5.09
C ASP A 51 6.54 -2.40 -4.89
N ILE A 52 5.92 -3.22 -4.05
CA ILE A 52 4.54 -3.01 -3.63
C ILE A 52 4.55 -2.76 -2.13
N ALA A 53 3.90 -1.69 -1.69
CA ALA A 53 3.76 -1.36 -0.28
C ALA A 53 2.28 -1.28 0.10
N VAL A 54 1.89 -2.02 1.14
CA VAL A 54 0.58 -1.89 1.81
C VAL A 54 0.80 -1.11 3.09
N SER A 55 0.17 0.05 3.21
CA SER A 55 0.24 0.85 4.44
C SER A 55 -1.06 0.72 5.21
N ILE A 56 -0.99 0.77 6.53
CA ILE A 56 -2.14 0.61 7.43
C ILE A 56 -2.00 1.66 8.52
N LYS A 57 -2.92 2.61 8.54
CA LYS A 57 -2.96 3.65 9.56
C LYS A 57 -3.82 3.22 10.73
N ILE A 58 -3.29 3.42 11.93
CA ILE A 58 -3.92 3.08 13.21
C ILE A 58 -3.72 4.25 14.17
N GLY A 59 -4.69 5.15 14.26
CA GLY A 59 -4.56 6.35 15.09
C GLY A 59 -3.35 7.20 14.68
N SER A 60 -2.33 7.28 15.55
CA SER A 60 -1.08 8.00 15.27
C SER A 60 0.06 7.14 14.72
N LYS A 61 -0.13 5.83 14.59
CA LYS A 61 0.86 4.90 14.04
C LYS A 61 0.54 4.54 12.59
N SER A 62 1.56 4.17 11.84
CA SER A 62 1.43 3.51 10.54
C SER A 62 2.30 2.29 10.48
N ILE A 63 1.73 1.22 9.95
CA ILE A 63 2.43 -0.01 9.61
C ILE A 63 2.53 -0.05 8.09
N GLN A 64 3.74 -0.16 7.56
CA GLN A 64 3.98 -0.34 6.14
C GLN A 64 4.61 -1.70 5.92
N LEU A 65 4.00 -2.49 5.05
CA LEU A 65 4.51 -3.77 4.59
C LEU A 65 4.97 -3.63 3.15
N THR A 66 6.27 -3.77 2.90
CA THR A 66 6.87 -3.64 1.57
C THR A 66 7.31 -5.00 1.05
N TYR A 67 6.76 -5.37 -0.09
CA TYR A 67 6.91 -6.64 -0.80
C TYR A 67 7.78 -6.46 -2.04
N TYR A 68 8.34 -7.55 -2.55
CA TYR A 68 8.97 -7.59 -3.88
C TYR A 68 10.17 -6.64 -4.07
N ARG A 69 10.96 -6.48 -3.00
CA ARG A 69 12.18 -5.66 -3.03
C ARG A 69 13.34 -6.35 -3.77
N GLU A 70 13.21 -7.65 -4.04
CA GLU A 70 14.26 -8.47 -4.64
C GLU A 70 14.29 -8.34 -6.18
N ARG A 71 15.49 -8.21 -6.75
CA ARG A 71 15.68 -8.08 -8.20
C ARG A 71 15.37 -9.35 -9.01
N ASN A 72 15.21 -10.49 -8.34
CA ASN A 72 15.00 -11.79 -8.96
C ASN A 72 13.52 -12.18 -8.98
N MET A 73 12.64 -11.21 -9.23
CA MET A 73 11.22 -11.47 -9.41
C MET A 73 10.99 -12.51 -10.51
N TYR A 74 10.02 -13.41 -10.30
CA TYR A 74 9.65 -14.34 -11.35
C TYR A 74 8.95 -13.59 -12.48
N TRP A 75 9.63 -13.48 -13.60
CA TRP A 75 9.09 -12.86 -14.80
C TRP A 75 8.26 -13.87 -15.57
N GLY A 76 6.96 -13.61 -15.69
CA GLY A 76 6.07 -14.34 -16.58
C GLY A 76 5.91 -13.64 -17.93
N TRP A 77 5.32 -14.35 -18.89
CA TRP A 77 4.71 -13.70 -20.05
C TRP A 77 3.34 -13.19 -19.64
N GLY A 78 3.23 -11.86 -19.56
CA GLY A 78 1.97 -11.16 -19.47
C GLY A 78 1.39 -10.87 -20.86
N ALA A 79 0.17 -10.34 -20.91
CA ALA A 79 -0.47 -9.93 -22.16
C ALA A 79 0.34 -8.85 -22.92
N TYR A 80 1.32 -8.22 -22.26
CA TYR A 80 2.10 -7.10 -22.76
C TYR A 80 3.61 -7.34 -22.68
N GLY A 81 4.01 -8.60 -22.84
CA GLY A 81 5.41 -9.02 -22.84
C GLY A 81 5.85 -9.61 -21.50
N ARG A 82 7.17 -9.64 -21.28
CA ARG A 82 7.74 -10.17 -20.04
C ARG A 82 7.48 -9.18 -18.90
N LYS A 83 6.69 -9.60 -17.90
CA LYS A 83 6.29 -8.82 -16.72
C LYS A 83 6.51 -9.61 -15.44
N SER A 84 6.80 -8.92 -14.34
CA SER A 84 6.92 -9.52 -13.02
C SER A 84 5.53 -9.98 -12.57
N LYS A 85 5.41 -11.27 -12.26
CA LYS A 85 4.18 -11.84 -11.70
C LYS A 85 4.14 -11.64 -10.19
N LEU A 86 2.94 -11.49 -9.64
CA LEU A 86 2.73 -11.41 -8.20
C LEU A 86 2.77 -12.80 -7.55
N THR A 87 3.94 -13.43 -7.58
CA THR A 87 4.18 -14.71 -6.89
C THR A 87 4.30 -14.52 -5.38
N GLU A 88 4.48 -15.60 -4.63
CA GLU A 88 4.82 -15.51 -3.20
C GLU A 88 6.04 -14.60 -2.98
N PRO A 89 5.96 -13.58 -2.11
CA PRO A 89 7.09 -12.73 -1.77
C PRO A 89 8.13 -13.53 -0.96
N GLN A 90 9.42 -13.30 -1.27
CA GLN A 90 10.51 -13.99 -0.57
C GLN A 90 10.79 -13.38 0.81
N SER A 91 10.62 -12.07 0.93
CA SER A 91 10.67 -11.32 2.17
C SER A 91 9.60 -10.24 2.18
N VAL A 92 9.23 -9.79 3.38
CA VAL A 92 8.38 -8.63 3.59
C VAL A 92 9.07 -7.71 4.59
N LEU A 93 9.35 -6.47 4.20
CA LEU A 93 9.80 -5.45 5.14
C LEU A 93 8.59 -4.94 5.90
N VAL A 94 8.67 -4.90 7.22
CA VAL A 94 7.66 -4.27 8.07
C VAL A 94 8.30 -3.05 8.72
N GLU A 95 7.67 -1.90 8.52
CA GLU A 95 8.05 -0.63 9.13
C GLU A 95 6.88 -0.11 9.95
N VAL A 96 7.10 0.12 11.24
CA VAL A 96 6.13 0.72 12.14
C VAL A 96 6.63 2.10 12.51
N THR A 97 5.85 3.12 12.20
CA THR A 97 6.24 4.53 12.41
C THR A 97 5.20 5.26 13.26
N ASN A 98 5.66 6.20 14.08
CA ASN A 98 4.79 7.11 14.85
C ASN A 98 4.88 8.52 14.27
N PHE A 99 3.79 9.01 13.67
CA PHE A 99 3.78 10.30 12.99
C PHE A 99 3.82 11.53 13.91
N LYS A 100 3.76 11.34 15.24
CA LYS A 100 3.75 12.46 16.19
C LYS A 100 5.15 12.95 16.56
N ASP A 101 6.09 12.03 16.73
CA ASP A 101 7.42 12.33 17.31
C ASP A 101 8.58 11.62 16.61
N HIS A 102 8.32 10.65 15.70
CA HIS A 102 9.33 9.87 15.00
C HIS A 102 10.36 9.20 15.92
N SER A 103 10.05 9.05 17.22
CA SER A 103 11.02 8.57 18.20
C SER A 103 11.11 7.06 18.29
N GLU A 104 10.20 6.33 17.63
CA GLU A 104 9.97 4.89 17.79
C GLU A 104 9.78 4.16 16.45
N ASP A 105 10.48 4.60 15.40
CA ASP A 105 10.40 3.92 14.11
C ASP A 105 11.10 2.55 14.19
N THR A 106 10.34 1.48 13.98
CA THR A 106 10.83 0.10 14.05
C THR A 106 10.76 -0.54 12.69
N THR A 107 11.86 -1.15 12.26
CA THR A 107 11.95 -1.86 10.98
C THR A 107 12.45 -3.29 11.19
N PHE A 108 11.77 -4.27 10.61
CA PHE A 108 12.23 -5.66 10.60
C PHE A 108 11.78 -6.38 9.33
N GLU A 109 12.45 -7.48 9.01
CA GLU A 109 12.16 -8.28 7.84
C GLU A 109 11.50 -9.60 8.25
N LEU A 110 10.36 -9.90 7.64
CA LEU A 110 9.71 -11.19 7.73
C LEU A 110 10.22 -12.06 6.59
N GLY A 111 10.81 -13.20 6.94
CA GLY A 111 11.26 -14.19 5.96
C GLY A 111 10.11 -14.86 5.21
N ARG A 112 10.47 -15.64 4.19
CA ARG A 112 9.54 -16.32 3.28
C ARG A 112 8.42 -17.02 4.04
N ARG A 113 7.19 -16.60 3.73
CA ARG A 113 5.97 -17.29 4.14
C ARG A 113 5.26 -17.77 2.87
N ASP A 114 4.65 -18.94 2.93
CA ASP A 114 3.94 -19.57 1.80
C ASP A 114 2.57 -18.88 1.56
N PHE A 115 2.56 -17.55 1.49
CA PHE A 115 1.39 -16.73 1.19
C PHE A 115 1.58 -16.03 -0.14
N THR A 116 0.56 -16.09 -0.99
CA THR A 116 0.47 -15.23 -2.18
C THR A 116 0.24 -13.77 -1.75
N MET A 117 0.45 -12.80 -2.64
CA MET A 117 0.13 -11.39 -2.32
C MET A 117 -1.33 -11.21 -1.90
N LYS A 118 -2.23 -11.95 -2.52
CA LYS A 118 -3.65 -11.97 -2.15
C LYS A 118 -3.85 -12.53 -0.74
N GLY A 119 -3.20 -13.64 -0.39
CA GLY A 119 -3.25 -14.20 0.96
C GLY A 119 -2.71 -13.23 2.01
N TRP A 120 -1.62 -12.52 1.71
CA TRP A 120 -1.11 -11.45 2.56
C TRP A 120 -2.13 -10.33 2.78
N LEU A 121 -2.76 -9.85 1.71
CA LEU A 121 -3.78 -8.82 1.79
C LEU A 121 -4.99 -9.28 2.62
N GLU A 122 -5.50 -10.49 2.37
CA GLU A 122 -6.63 -11.07 3.12
C GLU A 122 -6.32 -11.17 4.62
N GLN A 123 -5.11 -11.58 4.98
CA GLN A 123 -4.67 -11.61 6.38
C GLN A 123 -4.66 -10.22 7.00
N LEU A 124 -4.09 -9.22 6.33
CA LEU A 124 -4.07 -7.85 6.85
C LEU A 124 -5.49 -7.30 7.03
N GLN A 125 -6.38 -7.56 6.08
CA GLN A 125 -7.78 -7.14 6.17
C GLN A 125 -8.51 -7.78 7.36
N ASP A 126 -8.29 -9.06 7.62
CA ASP A 126 -8.86 -9.78 8.76
C ASP A 126 -8.32 -9.24 10.09
N ILE A 127 -7.00 -9.15 10.20
CA ILE A 127 -6.28 -8.65 11.37
C ILE A 127 -6.76 -7.26 11.78
N PHE A 128 -6.78 -6.31 10.84
CA PHE A 128 -7.13 -4.92 11.14
C PHE A 128 -8.64 -4.66 11.06
N SER A 129 -9.44 -5.71 10.86
CA SER A 129 -10.90 -5.61 10.67
C SER A 129 -11.26 -4.55 9.61
N TYR A 130 -10.48 -4.48 8.54
CA TYR A 130 -10.54 -3.44 7.52
C TYR A 130 -10.59 -4.06 6.11
N PRO A 131 -11.77 -4.44 5.60
CA PRO A 131 -11.91 -5.27 4.40
C PRO A 131 -11.70 -4.52 3.07
N LYS A 132 -11.37 -3.23 3.08
CA LYS A 132 -11.34 -2.37 1.87
C LYS A 132 -9.94 -1.85 1.61
N ILE A 133 -9.62 -1.61 0.34
CA ILE A 133 -8.45 -0.83 -0.06
C ILE A 133 -8.93 0.57 -0.41
N ASP A 134 -8.52 1.57 0.36
CA ASP A 134 -8.99 2.94 0.13
C ASP A 134 -8.50 3.51 -1.19
N CYS A 135 -7.23 3.26 -1.51
CA CYS A 135 -6.57 3.85 -2.64
C CYS A 135 -5.48 2.93 -3.19
N ILE A 136 -5.38 2.82 -4.52
CA ILE A 136 -4.19 2.28 -5.19
C ILE A 136 -3.44 3.42 -5.87
N TRP A 137 -2.14 3.50 -5.63
CA TRP A 137 -1.27 4.51 -6.22
C TRP A 137 -0.16 3.87 -7.04
N PHE A 138 -0.24 4.05 -8.37
CA PHE A 138 0.79 3.65 -9.31
C PHE A 138 1.82 4.77 -9.46
N PHE A 139 3.11 4.47 -9.26
CA PHE A 139 4.21 5.43 -9.39
C PHE A 139 5.44 4.77 -10.05
N HIS A 140 6.62 5.35 -9.86
CA HIS A 140 7.86 4.99 -10.56
C HIS A 140 8.08 3.47 -10.69
N SER A 141 8.29 3.00 -11.92
CA SER A 141 8.55 1.59 -12.26
C SER A 141 7.39 0.60 -12.04
N SER A 142 6.17 1.08 -11.77
CA SER A 142 4.98 0.21 -11.65
C SER A 142 4.72 -0.63 -12.90
N PHE A 143 5.23 -0.21 -14.07
CA PHE A 143 5.07 -0.92 -15.33
C PHE A 143 5.83 -2.26 -15.38
N GLU A 144 6.68 -2.56 -14.41
CA GLU A 144 7.39 -3.84 -14.33
C GLU A 144 6.46 -5.00 -13.97
N PHE A 145 5.41 -4.71 -13.21
CA PHE A 145 4.41 -5.69 -12.79
C PHE A 145 3.37 -5.98 -13.87
N ASP A 146 2.82 -7.19 -13.85
CA ASP A 146 1.66 -7.55 -14.67
C ASP A 146 0.40 -6.85 -14.13
N ILE A 147 -0.28 -6.09 -15.00
CA ILE A 147 -1.48 -5.34 -14.62
C ILE A 147 -2.66 -6.27 -14.29
N ASP A 148 -2.70 -7.45 -14.91
CA ASP A 148 -3.77 -8.42 -14.67
C ASP A 148 -3.62 -9.05 -13.28
N ASP A 149 -2.38 -9.40 -12.89
CA ASP A 149 -2.08 -9.85 -11.52
C ASP A 149 -2.42 -8.77 -10.49
N ILE A 150 -2.03 -7.50 -10.74
CA ILE A 150 -2.39 -6.37 -9.86
C ILE A 150 -3.91 -6.24 -9.74
N LYS A 151 -4.64 -6.29 -10.86
CA LYS A 151 -6.09 -6.16 -10.85
C LYS A 151 -6.76 -7.32 -10.11
N GLU A 152 -6.25 -8.55 -10.24
CA GLU A 152 -6.75 -9.72 -9.51
C GLU A 152 -6.60 -9.58 -7.99
N VAL A 153 -5.46 -9.05 -7.53
CA VAL A 153 -5.15 -8.91 -6.10
C VAL A 153 -5.88 -7.72 -5.48
N PHE A 154 -5.91 -6.58 -6.18
CA PHE A 154 -6.37 -5.30 -5.63
C PHE A 154 -7.66 -4.78 -6.27
N GLU A 155 -8.55 -5.68 -6.73
CA GLU A 155 -9.72 -5.34 -7.55
C GLU A 155 -10.64 -4.27 -6.94
N ASN A 156 -10.78 -4.27 -5.60
CA ASN A 156 -11.80 -3.56 -4.84
C ASN A 156 -11.28 -2.24 -4.23
N THR A 157 -10.82 -1.32 -5.08
CA THR A 157 -10.41 0.03 -4.64
C THR A 157 -11.39 1.10 -5.12
N ALA A 158 -11.70 2.06 -4.23
CA ALA A 158 -12.56 3.20 -4.54
C ALA A 158 -11.80 4.35 -5.23
N GLU A 159 -10.52 4.53 -4.87
CA GLU A 159 -9.68 5.60 -5.37
C GLU A 159 -8.45 5.05 -6.10
N MET A 160 -8.15 5.65 -7.25
CA MET A 160 -6.95 5.32 -8.00
C MET A 160 -6.13 6.58 -8.29
N LYS A 161 -4.82 6.49 -8.09
CA LYS A 161 -3.85 7.54 -8.42
C LYS A 161 -2.84 6.99 -9.42
N ILE A 162 -2.62 7.72 -10.51
CA ILE A 162 -1.58 7.41 -11.50
C ILE A 162 -0.56 8.55 -11.44
N GLY A 163 0.58 8.30 -10.78
CA GLY A 163 1.74 9.16 -10.76
C GLY A 163 2.65 8.91 -11.96
N ASP A 164 3.94 9.25 -11.85
CA ASP A 164 4.89 9.10 -12.95
C ASP A 164 5.41 7.65 -13.01
N THR A 165 4.65 6.77 -13.68
CA THR A 165 5.03 5.36 -13.85
C THR A 165 6.25 5.16 -14.72
N GLY A 166 6.53 6.11 -15.63
CA GLY A 166 7.58 5.97 -16.66
C GLY A 166 7.10 5.27 -17.94
N CYS A 167 5.82 4.89 -18.05
CA CYS A 167 5.29 4.22 -19.24
C CYS A 167 3.85 4.66 -19.59
N HIS A 168 3.70 5.48 -20.63
CA HIS A 168 2.38 5.96 -21.09
C HIS A 168 1.43 4.82 -21.50
N VAL A 169 1.96 3.78 -22.14
CA VAL A 169 1.17 2.60 -22.56
C VAL A 169 0.61 1.89 -21.32
N PHE A 170 1.42 1.74 -20.27
CA PHE A 170 0.99 1.15 -19.01
C PHE A 170 -0.10 2.00 -18.33
N ASN A 171 0.04 3.34 -18.33
CA ASN A 171 -0.99 4.23 -17.79
C ASN A 171 -2.34 4.06 -18.49
N GLN A 172 -2.33 3.89 -19.82
CA GLN A 172 -3.56 3.60 -20.57
C GLN A 172 -4.15 2.24 -20.19
N MET A 173 -3.31 1.23 -19.92
CA MET A 173 -3.78 -0.08 -19.47
C MET A 173 -4.40 -0.02 -18.08
N ILE A 174 -3.79 0.71 -17.14
CA ILE A 174 -4.36 0.95 -15.80
C ILE A 174 -5.78 1.52 -15.96
N LEU A 175 -5.94 2.61 -16.72
CA LEU A 175 -7.25 3.23 -16.95
C LEU A 175 -8.26 2.25 -17.56
N ARG A 176 -7.85 1.41 -18.51
CA ARG A 176 -8.76 0.41 -19.12
C ARG A 176 -9.18 -0.70 -18.16
N LYS A 177 -8.32 -1.09 -17.21
CA LYS A 177 -8.54 -2.23 -16.30
C LYS A 177 -9.22 -1.83 -15.00
N PHE A 178 -8.99 -0.61 -14.54
CA PHE A 178 -9.47 -0.13 -13.24
C PHE A 178 -10.68 0.80 -13.34
N LEU A 179 -11.03 1.29 -14.53
CA LEU A 179 -12.29 2.03 -14.72
C LEU A 179 -13.47 1.07 -14.94
N PRO A 180 -14.68 1.43 -14.44
CA PRO A 180 -14.98 2.65 -13.68
C PRO A 180 -14.45 2.60 -12.23
N CYS A 181 -14.06 3.77 -11.69
CA CYS A 181 -13.74 3.95 -10.27
C CYS A 181 -14.41 5.24 -9.75
N GLU A 182 -14.57 5.37 -8.43
CA GLU A 182 -15.25 6.52 -7.83
C GLU A 182 -14.38 7.78 -7.91
N LYS A 183 -13.09 7.63 -7.59
CA LYS A 183 -12.13 8.74 -7.52
C LYS A 183 -10.89 8.46 -8.35
N LEU A 184 -10.48 9.44 -9.15
CA LEU A 184 -9.33 9.33 -10.03
C LEU A 184 -8.42 10.56 -9.87
N SER A 185 -7.13 10.31 -9.61
CA SER A 185 -6.08 11.34 -9.67
C SER A 185 -5.05 10.98 -10.72
N ILE A 186 -4.81 11.88 -11.66
CA ILE A 186 -3.88 11.68 -12.79
C ILE A 186 -3.00 12.91 -13.00
N LYS A 187 -1.76 12.71 -13.44
CA LYS A 187 -0.89 13.80 -13.91
C LYS A 187 -1.09 13.96 -15.42
N ALA A 188 -1.12 15.19 -15.92
CA ALA A 188 -1.17 15.44 -17.37
C ALA A 188 0.03 14.77 -18.08
N SER A 189 1.20 14.78 -17.44
CA SER A 189 2.43 14.08 -17.86
C SER A 189 2.26 12.57 -18.05
N ASN A 190 1.18 11.95 -17.58
CA ASN A 190 0.91 10.54 -17.81
C ASN A 190 0.53 10.19 -19.24
N PHE A 191 0.16 11.19 -20.04
CA PHE A 191 -0.30 11.02 -21.42
C PHE A 191 0.69 11.60 -22.42
N PRO A 192 0.72 11.05 -23.66
CA PRO A 192 1.49 11.65 -24.74
C PRO A 192 1.12 13.13 -24.92
N ASN A 193 2.12 14.00 -25.05
CA ASN A 193 1.96 15.46 -25.19
C ASN A 193 1.27 16.16 -24.02
N SER A 194 1.15 15.51 -22.86
CA SER A 194 0.43 16.02 -21.70
C SER A 194 -1.05 16.33 -21.93
N THR A 195 -1.67 15.70 -22.93
CA THR A 195 -3.09 15.88 -23.24
C THR A 195 -3.92 14.74 -22.65
N ILE A 196 -4.87 15.08 -21.78
CA ILE A 196 -5.76 14.10 -21.16
C ILE A 196 -6.83 13.68 -22.19
N PRO A 197 -7.02 12.37 -22.42
CA PRO A 197 -8.08 11.89 -23.29
C PRO A 197 -9.47 12.38 -22.86
N GLU A 198 -10.24 12.90 -23.80
CA GLU A 198 -11.63 13.38 -23.56
C GLU A 198 -12.51 12.30 -22.92
N GLY A 199 -12.29 11.04 -23.30
CA GLY A 199 -12.99 9.87 -22.73
C GLY A 199 -12.82 9.70 -21.21
N ILE A 200 -11.80 10.30 -20.61
CA ILE A 200 -11.66 10.37 -19.15
C ILE A 200 -12.53 11.51 -18.60
N LEU A 201 -12.50 12.68 -19.24
CA LEU A 201 -13.20 13.89 -18.77
C LEU A 201 -14.72 13.76 -18.78
N VAL A 202 -15.27 12.90 -19.65
CA VAL A 202 -16.72 12.66 -19.77
C VAL A 202 -17.26 11.59 -18.82
N GLN A 203 -16.39 10.94 -18.02
CA GLN A 203 -16.83 9.94 -17.04
C GLN A 203 -17.35 10.59 -15.75
N HIS A 204 -18.29 9.91 -15.09
CA HIS A 204 -18.87 10.34 -13.83
C HIS A 204 -18.01 9.89 -12.65
N PHE A 205 -17.00 10.70 -12.31
CA PHE A 205 -16.24 10.53 -11.07
C PHE A 205 -16.88 11.34 -9.94
N ASP A 206 -16.87 10.78 -8.73
CA ASP A 206 -17.16 11.53 -7.51
C ASP A 206 -16.08 12.59 -7.28
N LYS A 207 -14.83 12.26 -7.63
CA LYS A 207 -13.70 13.19 -7.61
C LYS A 207 -12.72 12.89 -8.74
N LEU A 208 -12.50 13.88 -9.60
CA LEU A 208 -11.41 13.87 -10.59
C LEU A 208 -10.38 14.93 -10.21
N GLN A 209 -9.14 14.52 -9.99
CA GLN A 209 -8.00 15.41 -9.78
C GLN A 209 -7.01 15.30 -10.94
N VAL A 210 -6.67 16.45 -11.52
CA VAL A 210 -5.68 16.56 -12.60
C VAL A 210 -4.54 17.45 -12.13
N GLY A 211 -3.30 16.96 -12.26
CA GLY A 211 -2.09 17.74 -12.00
C GLY A 211 -1.24 17.17 -10.88
N HIS A 212 -0.52 18.04 -10.17
CA HIS A 212 0.42 17.63 -9.14
C HIS A 212 -0.33 17.25 -7.84
N PHE A 213 -0.25 15.98 -7.45
CA PHE A 213 -0.52 15.54 -6.09
C PHE A 213 0.82 15.12 -5.49
N CYS A 214 1.04 15.50 -4.22
CA CYS A 214 2.31 15.24 -3.55
C CYS A 214 2.61 13.74 -3.56
N ASP A 215 3.70 13.36 -4.20
CA ASP A 215 4.28 12.03 -4.07
C ASP A 215 4.82 11.95 -2.62
N GLU A 216 4.08 11.30 -1.71
CA GLU A 216 4.51 11.16 -0.31
C GLU A 216 5.84 10.40 -0.18
N SER A 217 6.25 9.67 -1.22
CA SER A 217 7.54 8.99 -1.35
C SER A 217 8.75 9.92 -1.58
N SER A 218 8.55 11.22 -1.84
CA SER A 218 9.66 12.19 -1.93
C SER A 218 10.13 12.70 -0.56
N ARG A 219 9.51 12.26 0.55
CA ARG A 219 9.87 12.71 1.90
C ARG A 219 11.00 11.88 2.52
N HIS A 220 12.17 11.90 1.88
CA HIS A 220 13.39 12.03 2.68
C HIS A 220 13.58 13.53 2.93
N HIS A 221 13.13 13.94 4.11
CA HIS A 221 13.16 15.29 4.70
C HIS A 221 11.95 16.19 4.38
N HIS A 222 11.24 16.50 5.47
CA HIS A 222 10.22 17.53 5.65
C HIS A 222 8.75 17.26 5.21
N THR A 223 7.94 17.16 6.26
CA THR A 223 6.50 17.17 6.41
C THR A 223 5.85 18.46 5.88
N SER A 224 4.70 18.34 5.22
CA SER A 224 3.56 19.27 5.33
C SER A 224 2.33 18.71 4.62
N PHE A 225 1.22 18.63 5.35
CA PHE A 225 -0.13 18.30 4.88
C PHE A 225 -0.86 19.60 4.52
N TYR A 226 -1.51 19.63 3.35
CA TYR A 226 -2.64 20.53 3.11
C TYR A 226 -3.72 19.77 2.34
N LEU A 227 -4.86 19.53 3.00
CA LEU A 227 -6.12 19.19 2.37
C LEU A 227 -6.80 20.51 1.99
N PHE A 228 -7.11 20.71 0.71
CA PHE A 228 -8.18 21.63 0.32
C PHE A 228 -9.38 20.78 -0.14
N GLN A 229 -10.50 20.93 0.57
CA GLN A 229 -11.83 20.62 0.06
C GLN A 229 -12.36 21.89 -0.62
N PHE A 230 -12.97 21.72 -1.79
CA PHE A 230 -13.93 22.69 -2.33
C PHE A 230 -15.33 22.29 -1.87
#